data_AF-A0A957BZ66-F1
#
_entry.id   AF-A0A957BZ66-F1
#
_cell.length_a   1.000
_cell.length_b   1.000
_cell.length_c   1.000
_cell.angle_alpha   90.00
_cell.angle_beta   90.00
_cell.angle_gamma   90.00
#
_symmetry.space_group_name_H-M   'P 1'
#
loop_
_entity.id
_entity.type
_entity.pdbx_description
1 polymer ?
#
loop_
_entity_poly.entity_id
_entity_poly.type
_entity_poly.pdbx_seq_one_letter_code
_entity_poly.pdbx_strand_id
1 'polypeptide(L)'
;VQSILVVASALADGPQPPRNIALRQTDGGTPMLVWEPVQGATGYIITLRYAGSERYDQQIGIDDPSQTSLVWDRFPEYAGISVAARGADGIIGRLSPEYSIQPG
;
A
#
# COMPACT_ATOMS: atom_id res chain seq x y z
N VAL A 1 14.67 6.66 -30.21
CA VAL A 1 13.98 5.35 -30.20
C VAL A 1 13.57 5.08 -28.76
N GLN A 2 12.31 5.32 -28.40
CA GLN A 2 11.82 5.16 -27.03
C GLN A 2 10.60 4.24 -27.04
N SER A 3 10.46 3.47 -25.96
CA SER A 3 9.18 2.85 -25.53
C SER A 3 8.79 1.51 -26.16
N ILE A 4 9.59 0.47 -25.96
CA ILE A 4 9.11 -0.93 -26.07
C ILE A 4 9.15 -1.67 -24.72
N LEU A 5 9.91 -1.18 -23.72
CA LEU A 5 10.05 -1.89 -22.45
C LEU A 5 8.83 -1.78 -21.50
N VAL A 6 7.91 -0.84 -21.74
CA VAL A 6 6.77 -0.58 -20.83
C VAL A 6 5.62 -1.58 -21.00
N VAL A 7 5.52 -2.26 -22.15
CA VAL A 7 4.38 -3.14 -22.44
C VAL A 7 4.55 -4.55 -21.87
N ALA A 8 5.80 -5.01 -21.66
CA ALA A 8 6.05 -6.38 -21.20
C ALA A 8 5.68 -6.63 -19.73
N SER A 9 5.60 -5.59 -18.89
CA SER A 9 5.16 -5.70 -17.48
C SER A 9 3.64 -5.67 -17.30
N ALA A 10 2.86 -5.40 -18.35
CA ALA A 10 1.39 -5.37 -18.30
C ALA A 10 0.75 -6.78 -18.30
N LEU A 11 1.56 -7.84 -18.35
CA LEU A 11 1.10 -9.24 -18.32
C LEU A 11 1.12 -9.87 -16.91
N ALA A 12 1.34 -9.08 -15.87
CA ALA A 12 1.04 -9.48 -14.49
C ALA A 12 -0.30 -8.85 -14.10
N ASP A 13 -1.22 -9.63 -13.53
CA ASP A 13 -2.64 -9.33 -13.30
C ASP A 13 -2.93 -8.15 -12.34
N GLY A 14 -2.41 -6.95 -12.61
CA GLY A 14 -2.67 -5.70 -11.87
C GLY A 14 -1.47 -4.73 -11.85
N PRO A 15 -1.65 -3.51 -11.33
CA PRO A 15 -0.56 -2.53 -11.24
C PRO A 15 0.62 -3.05 -10.40
N GLN A 16 1.80 -2.45 -10.59
CA GLN A 16 2.98 -2.77 -9.79
C GLN A 16 2.72 -2.47 -8.29
N PRO A 17 3.31 -3.24 -7.36
CA PRO A 17 3.18 -2.95 -5.94
C PRO A 17 3.74 -1.56 -5.60
N PRO A 18 3.06 -0.76 -4.76
CA PRO A 18 3.61 0.47 -4.21
C PRO A 18 4.95 0.26 -3.50
N ARG A 19 5.82 1.27 -3.57
CA ARG A 19 7.19 1.24 -3.01
C ARG A 19 7.33 2.27 -1.90
N ASN A 20 8.45 2.17 -1.18
CA ASN A 20 8.83 3.09 -0.10
C ASN A 20 7.72 3.25 0.96
N ILE A 21 7.08 2.12 1.30
CA ILE A 21 6.12 2.04 2.39
C ILE A 21 6.84 2.39 3.68
N ALA A 22 6.36 3.41 4.38
CA ALA A 22 6.91 3.82 5.65
C ALA A 22 5.81 4.35 6.57
N LEU A 23 5.97 4.13 7.87
CA LEU A 23 5.18 4.77 8.89
C LEU A 23 5.97 5.96 9.46
N ARG A 24 5.45 7.16 9.30
CA ARG A 24 6.00 8.41 9.82
C ARG A 24 5.13 8.93 10.96
N GLN A 25 5.60 9.96 11.65
CA GLN A 25 4.78 10.74 12.58
C GLN A 25 4.43 12.08 11.93
N THR A 26 3.21 12.53 12.10
CA THR A 26 2.85 13.93 11.82
C THR A 26 3.45 14.84 12.89
N ASP A 27 3.42 16.16 12.67
CA ASP A 27 3.85 17.14 13.68
C ASP A 27 3.05 17.02 15.00
N GLY A 28 1.84 16.46 14.94
CA GLY A 28 0.99 16.18 16.10
C GLY A 28 1.23 14.81 16.76
N GLY A 29 2.20 14.03 16.30
CA GLY A 29 2.50 12.70 16.84
C GLY A 29 1.49 11.61 16.45
N THR A 30 0.65 11.85 15.44
CA THR A 30 -0.22 10.82 14.87
C THR A 30 0.54 10.03 13.80
N PRO A 31 0.50 8.70 13.81
CA PRO A 31 1.11 7.89 12.76
C PRO A 31 0.53 8.18 11.38
N MET A 32 1.39 8.23 10.37
CA MET A 32 1.08 8.47 8.98
C MET A 32 1.77 7.43 8.10
N LEU A 33 0.99 6.55 7.49
CA LEU A 33 1.47 5.66 6.44
C LEU A 33 1.68 6.46 5.16
N VAL A 34 2.82 6.26 4.50
CA VAL A 34 3.13 6.86 3.20
C VAL A 34 3.63 5.81 2.22
N TRP A 35 3.38 6.01 0.93
CA TRP A 35 3.88 5.18 -0.16
C TRP A 35 4.12 6.01 -1.43
N GLU A 36 4.84 5.46 -2.40
CA GLU A 36 4.99 6.11 -3.71
C GLU A 36 3.77 5.89 -4.61
N PRO A 37 3.40 6.89 -5.43
CA PRO A 37 2.32 6.74 -6.40
C PRO A 37 2.65 5.65 -7.42
N VAL A 38 1.64 4.85 -7.77
CA VAL A 38 1.76 3.80 -8.78
C VAL A 38 1.12 4.24 -10.09
N GLN A 39 1.89 4.19 -11.18
CA GLN A 39 1.37 4.48 -12.52
C GLN A 39 0.26 3.49 -12.90
N GLY A 40 -0.89 4.00 -13.34
CA GLY A 40 -2.05 3.18 -13.71
C GLY A 40 -2.92 2.74 -12.53
N ALA A 41 -2.63 3.20 -11.31
CA ALA A 41 -3.53 2.99 -10.18
C ALA A 41 -4.80 3.86 -10.30
N THR A 42 -5.93 3.28 -9.93
CA THR A 42 -7.24 3.93 -9.72
C THR A 42 -7.59 4.01 -8.23
N GLY A 43 -6.67 3.58 -7.36
CA GLY A 43 -6.85 3.55 -5.92
C GLY A 43 -5.84 2.60 -5.27
N TYR A 44 -5.94 2.44 -3.95
CA TYR A 44 -5.07 1.58 -3.16
C TYR A 44 -5.86 0.75 -2.17
N ILE A 45 -5.29 -0.38 -1.82
CA ILE A 45 -5.75 -1.26 -0.77
C ILE A 45 -4.65 -1.37 0.27
N ILE A 46 -4.94 -1.02 1.52
CA ILE A 46 -4.05 -1.20 2.66
C ILE A 46 -4.54 -2.41 3.43
N THR A 47 -3.68 -3.41 3.63
CA THR A 47 -3.96 -4.59 4.44
C THR A 47 -3.17 -4.53 5.74
N LEU A 48 -3.81 -4.91 6.83
CA LEU A 48 -3.27 -4.79 8.18
C LEU A 48 -3.33 -6.14 8.87
N ARG A 49 -2.30 -6.46 9.66
CA ARG A 49 -2.18 -7.74 10.36
C ARG A 49 -1.88 -7.52 11.83
N TYR A 50 -2.64 -8.17 12.71
CA TYR A 50 -2.40 -8.14 14.15
C TYR A 50 -1.15 -8.95 14.52
N ALA A 51 -0.56 -8.62 15.67
CA ALA A 51 0.51 -9.42 16.26
C ALA A 51 0.04 -10.87 16.49
N GLY A 52 0.86 -11.85 16.07
CA GLY A 52 0.53 -13.27 16.17
C GLY A 52 -0.45 -13.80 15.13
N SER A 53 -1.03 -12.95 14.27
CA SER A 53 -1.85 -13.40 13.14
C SER A 53 -0.96 -13.82 11.97
N GLU A 54 -1.35 -14.91 11.28
CA GLU A 54 -0.71 -15.41 10.06
C GLU A 54 -1.37 -14.87 8.78
N ARG A 55 -2.43 -14.08 8.92
CA ARG A 55 -3.22 -13.51 7.80
C ARG A 55 -3.45 -12.03 8.01
N TYR A 56 -3.81 -11.32 6.95
CA TYR A 56 -4.32 -9.96 7.10
C TYR A 56 -5.71 -9.97 7.73
N ASP A 57 -5.91 -9.14 8.75
CA ASP A 57 -7.11 -9.10 9.58
C ASP A 57 -8.04 -7.95 9.21
N GLN A 58 -7.50 -6.89 8.62
CA GLN A 58 -8.25 -5.71 8.20
C GLN A 58 -7.77 -5.20 6.84
N GLN A 59 -8.67 -4.52 6.14
CA GLN A 59 -8.42 -3.90 4.85
C GLN A 59 -9.07 -2.52 4.79
N ILE A 60 -8.34 -1.55 4.25
CA ILE A 60 -8.83 -0.19 3.98
C ILE A 60 -8.69 0.08 2.48
N GLY A 61 -9.77 0.52 1.85
CA GLY A 61 -9.78 0.97 0.46
C GLY A 61 -9.60 2.47 0.36
N ILE A 62 -8.81 2.91 -0.62
CA ILE A 62 -8.64 4.31 -1.01
C ILE A 62 -9.01 4.40 -2.48
N ASP A 63 -10.05 5.19 -2.79
CA ASP A 63 -10.54 5.34 -4.17
C ASP A 63 -9.87 6.50 -4.93
N ASP A 64 -9.11 7.36 -4.25
CA ASP A 64 -8.32 8.43 -4.86
C ASP A 64 -6.89 7.94 -5.17
N PRO A 65 -6.51 7.79 -6.45
CA PRO A 65 -5.16 7.33 -6.82
C PRO A 65 -4.05 8.36 -6.52
N SER A 66 -4.41 9.63 -6.27
CA SER A 66 -3.46 10.68 -5.87
C SER A 66 -3.17 10.65 -4.36
N GLN A 67 -4.05 10.06 -3.56
CA GLN A 67 -3.84 9.87 -2.14
C GLN A 67 -2.78 8.78 -1.91
N THR A 68 -1.60 9.22 -1.47
CA THR A 68 -0.41 8.39 -1.23
C THR A 68 0.01 8.35 0.24
N SER A 69 -0.92 8.75 1.11
CA SER A 69 -0.76 8.74 2.56
C SER A 69 -2.07 8.50 3.29
N LEU A 70 -1.99 7.88 4.47
CA LEU A 70 -3.10 7.72 5.40
C LEU A 70 -2.62 8.07 6.81
N VAL A 71 -3.25 9.07 7.44
CA VAL A 71 -3.02 9.41 8.86
C VAL A 71 -4.04 8.64 9.68
N TRP A 72 -3.58 7.82 10.63
CA TRP A 72 -4.47 7.03 11.48
C TRP A 72 -3.80 6.67 12.81
N ASP A 73 -4.51 6.88 13.90
CA ASP A 73 -4.06 6.63 15.27
C ASP A 73 -3.95 5.14 15.63
N ARG A 74 -4.65 4.27 14.91
CA ARG A 74 -4.69 2.82 15.21
C ARG A 74 -3.58 2.00 14.58
N PHE A 75 -2.70 2.58 13.76
CA PHE A 75 -1.57 1.81 13.20
C PHE A 75 -0.77 1.04 14.27
N PRO A 76 -0.49 1.56 15.48
CA PRO A 76 0.22 0.84 16.54
C PRO A 76 -0.48 -0.41 17.07
N GLU A 77 -1.76 -0.63 16.76
CA GLU A 77 -2.49 -1.86 17.15
C GLU A 77 -2.10 -3.07 16.27
N TYR A 78 -1.44 -2.83 15.13
CA TYR A 78 -1.07 -3.83 14.15
C TYR A 78 0.43 -4.12 14.17
N ALA A 79 0.81 -5.30 13.71
CA ALA A 79 2.21 -5.74 13.59
C ALA A 79 2.74 -5.63 12.15
N GLY A 80 1.86 -5.59 11.16
CA GLY A 80 2.22 -5.57 9.74
C GLY A 80 1.28 -4.74 8.90
N ILE A 81 1.84 -4.01 7.93
CA ILE A 81 1.11 -3.24 6.92
C ILE A 81 1.65 -3.61 5.54
N SER A 82 0.76 -3.89 4.60
CA SER A 82 1.10 -4.00 3.18
C SER A 82 0.13 -3.15 2.36
N VAL A 83 0.59 -2.62 1.22
CA VAL A 83 -0.23 -1.80 0.32
C VAL A 83 -0.22 -2.44 -1.06
N ALA A 84 -1.39 -2.55 -1.69
CA ALA A 84 -1.54 -2.91 -3.10
C ALA A 84 -2.16 -1.76 -3.87
N ALA A 85 -1.78 -1.61 -5.14
CA ALA A 85 -2.46 -0.69 -6.04
C ALA A 85 -3.63 -1.41 -6.73
N ARG A 86 -4.77 -0.71 -6.84
CA ARG A 86 -5.92 -1.15 -7.63
C ARG A 86 -5.84 -0.48 -9.01
N GLY A 87 -5.98 -1.25 -10.08
CA GLY A 87 -5.92 -0.79 -11.47
C GLY A 87 -7.29 -0.52 -12.07
N ALA A 88 -7.34 -0.43 -13.40
CA ALA A 88 -8.61 -0.43 -14.13
C ALA A 88 -9.41 -1.71 -13.85
N ASP A 89 -10.74 -1.62 -13.94
CA ASP A 89 -11.67 -2.74 -13.75
C ASP A 89 -11.59 -3.42 -12.37
N GLY A 90 -11.00 -2.74 -11.38
CA GLY A 90 -10.90 -3.24 -10.00
C GLY A 90 -9.82 -4.30 -9.78
N ILE A 91 -8.97 -4.56 -10.78
CA ILE A 91 -7.87 -5.52 -10.67
C ILE A 91 -6.89 -5.05 -9.60
N ILE A 92 -6.65 -5.87 -8.57
CA ILE A 92 -5.73 -5.55 -7.48
C ILE A 92 -4.37 -6.18 -7.80
N GLY A 93 -3.35 -5.34 -7.88
CA GLY A 93 -1.97 -5.78 -8.05
C GLY A 93 -1.42 -6.50 -6.82
N ARG A 94 -0.18 -6.97 -6.91
CA ARG A 94 0.50 -7.60 -5.77
C ARG A 94 0.61 -6.62 -4.60
N LEU A 95 0.54 -7.16 -3.38
CA LEU A 95 0.93 -6.45 -2.16
C LEU A 95 2.41 -6.04 -2.20
N SER A 96 2.72 -4.89 -1.61
CA SER A 96 4.09 -4.50 -1.26
C SER A 96 4.73 -5.54 -0.32
N PRO A 97 6.07 -5.51 -0.15
CA PRO A 97 6.68 -6.07 1.03
C PRO A 97 6.00 -5.52 2.30
N GLU A 98 5.83 -6.38 3.30
CA GLU A 98 5.19 -5.98 4.55
C GLU A 98 6.12 -5.04 5.33
N TYR A 99 5.58 -3.89 5.74
CA TYR A 99 6.19 -3.01 6.73
C TYR A 99 5.87 -3.55 8.12
N SER A 100 6.90 -4.03 8.82
CA SER A 100 6.75 -4.49 10.21
C SER A 100 6.70 -3.30 11.16
N ILE A 101 5.62 -3.20 11.92
CA ILE A 101 5.52 -2.29 13.05
C ILE A 101 6.11 -3.04 14.24
N GLN A 102 7.39 -2.80 14.53
CA GLN A 102 7.99 -3.34 15.74
C GLN A 102 7.32 -2.68 16.95
N PRO A 103 6.84 -3.45 17.94
CA PRO A 103 6.54 -2.87 19.23
C PRO A 103 7.85 -2.32 19.80
N GLY A 104 7.83 -1.04 20.20
CA GLY A 104 8.92 -0.41 20.94
C GLY A 104 9.05 -0.96 22.36
#